data_AF-A0A6G2VUC2-F1
#
_entry.id   AF-A0A6G2VUC2-F1
#
_cell.length_a   1.000
_cell.length_b   1.000
_cell.length_c   1.000
_cell.angle_alpha   90.00
_cell.angle_beta   90.00
_cell.angle_gamma   90.00
#
_symmetry.space_group_name_H-M   'P 1'
#
loop_
_entity.id
_entity.type
_entity.pdbx_description
1 polymer ?
#
loop_
_entity_poly.entity_id
_entity_poly.type
_entity_poly.pdbx_seq_one_letter_code
_entity_poly.pdbx_strand_id
1 'polypeptide(L)'
;MTKNLPPFVTFTSGAQLLEELKLVDSITADGLRYLARQNPEWWRFGDREDQVPYVMAGTTRTMETGIFIAMFRDGPRRGGRGRK
;
A
#
# COMPACT_ATOMS: atom_id res chain seq x y z
N MET A 1 15.02 11.46 -11.17
CA MET A 1 15.66 11.11 -9.88
C MET A 1 14.95 9.89 -9.31
N THR A 2 15.46 8.69 -9.59
CA THR A 2 15.05 7.45 -8.91
C THR A 2 15.64 7.49 -7.51
N LYS A 3 14.98 8.22 -6.59
CA LYS A 3 15.25 8.11 -5.15
C LYS A 3 15.23 6.63 -4.80
N ASN A 4 16.27 6.14 -4.13
CA ASN A 4 16.34 4.79 -3.57
C ASN A 4 15.08 4.52 -2.73
N LEU A 5 14.10 3.84 -3.32
CA LEU A 5 12.91 3.44 -2.60
C LEU A 5 13.32 2.35 -1.60
N PRO A 6 12.75 2.34 -0.38
CA PRO A 6 12.99 1.25 0.54
C PRO A 6 12.52 -0.07 -0.13
N PRO A 7 13.19 -1.20 0.09
CA PRO A 7 12.77 -2.49 -0.47
C PRO A 7 11.43 -2.96 0.10
N PHE A 8 11.10 -2.52 1.32
CA PHE A 8 9.86 -2.85 2.00
C PHE A 8 9.24 -1.60 2.65
N VAL A 9 7.92 -1.57 2.72
CA VAL A 9 7.14 -0.56 3.43
C VAL A 9 6.19 -1.17 4.44
N THR A 10 5.98 -0.48 5.53
CA THR A 10 4.86 -0.72 6.46
C THR A 10 3.60 -0.04 5.93
N PHE A 11 2.43 -0.24 6.57
CA PHE A 11 1.25 0.57 6.28
C PHE A 11 1.50 2.07 6.48
N THR A 12 2.29 2.45 7.49
CA THR A 12 2.59 3.85 7.78
C THR A 12 3.52 4.47 6.74
N SER A 13 4.65 3.83 6.47
CA SER A 13 5.60 4.34 5.48
C SER A 13 5.09 4.20 4.05
N GLY A 14 4.24 3.20 3.78
CA GLY A 14 3.56 3.03 2.50
C GLY A 14 2.59 4.17 2.22
N ALA A 15 1.80 4.60 3.21
CA ALA A 15 0.91 5.76 3.07
C ALA A 15 1.69 7.03 2.68
N GLN A 16 2.76 7.33 3.40
CA GLN A 16 3.63 8.47 3.11
C GLN A 16 4.22 8.37 1.70
N LEU A 17 4.70 7.18 1.32
CA LEU A 17 5.29 6.97 0.01
C LEU A 17 4.29 7.18 -1.14
N LEU A 18 3.03 6.78 -0.97
CA LEU A 18 2.00 7.00 -1.98
C LEU A 18 1.71 8.50 -2.21
N GLU A 19 1.71 9.29 -1.14
CA GLU A 19 1.55 10.74 -1.21
C GLU A 19 2.77 11.39 -1.89
N GLU A 20 4.00 10.99 -1.49
CA GLU A 20 5.25 11.48 -2.10
C GLU A 20 5.31 11.19 -3.61
N LEU A 21 4.82 10.02 -4.02
CA LEU A 21 4.78 9.61 -5.43
C LEU A 21 3.55 10.15 -6.19
N LYS A 22 2.67 10.91 -5.54
CA LYS A 22 1.42 11.45 -6.10
C LYS A 22 0.54 10.36 -6.74
N LEU A 23 0.54 9.18 -6.14
CA LEU A 23 -0.32 8.06 -6.52
C LEU A 23 -1.71 8.20 -5.87
N VAL A 24 -1.78 8.96 -4.77
CA VAL A 24 -2.99 9.28 -4.01
C VAL A 24 -2.94 10.75 -3.60
N ASP A 25 -4.09 11.39 -3.37
CA ASP A 25 -4.13 12.79 -2.91
C ASP A 25 -3.74 12.89 -1.43
N SER A 26 -4.33 12.03 -0.59
CA SER A 26 -3.90 11.79 0.79
C SER A 26 -4.46 10.47 1.31
N ILE A 27 -3.68 9.77 2.16
CA ILE A 27 -4.12 8.55 2.83
C ILE A 27 -3.38 8.33 4.16
N THR A 28 -4.07 7.81 5.17
CA THR A 28 -3.46 7.40 6.43
C THR A 28 -3.12 5.91 6.44
N ALA A 29 -2.30 5.46 7.38
CA ALA A 29 -2.04 4.04 7.60
C ALA A 29 -3.34 3.25 7.83
N ASP A 30 -4.28 3.81 8.61
CA ASP A 30 -5.59 3.20 8.85
C ASP A 30 -6.48 3.21 7.61
N GLY A 31 -6.38 4.26 6.78
CA GLY A 31 -7.01 4.30 5.46
C GLY A 31 -6.52 3.16 4.56
N LEU A 32 -5.21 2.89 4.54
CA LEU A 32 -4.66 1.72 3.82
C LEU A 32 -5.15 0.39 4.41
N ARG A 33 -5.16 0.24 5.74
CA ARG A 33 -5.71 -0.96 6.39
C ARG A 33 -7.19 -1.15 6.08
N TYR A 34 -7.94 -0.05 5.97
CA TYR A 34 -9.33 -0.09 5.56
C TYR A 34 -9.48 -0.54 4.11
N LEU A 35 -8.69 0.02 3.17
CA LEU A 35 -8.69 -0.42 1.78
C LEU A 35 -8.35 -1.91 1.64
N ALA A 36 -7.34 -2.38 2.36
CA ALA A 36 -6.94 -3.78 2.39
C ALA A 36 -8.08 -4.72 2.83
N ARG A 37 -8.87 -4.29 3.81
CA ARG A 37 -10.04 -5.05 4.30
C ARG A 37 -11.25 -4.98 3.35
N GLN A 38 -11.51 -3.82 2.76
CA GLN A 38 -12.70 -3.60 1.92
C GLN A 38 -12.53 -4.10 0.49
N ASN A 39 -11.29 -4.23 0.00
CA ASN A 39 -11.00 -4.60 -1.37
C ASN A 39 -10.06 -5.81 -1.41
N PRO A 40 -10.44 -6.97 -0.83
CA PRO A 40 -9.56 -8.12 -0.71
C PRO A 40 -9.08 -8.63 -2.07
N GLU A 41 -9.90 -8.54 -3.12
CA GLU A 41 -9.55 -8.98 -4.48
C GLU A 41 -8.51 -8.08 -5.17
N TRP A 42 -8.57 -6.77 -4.92
CA TRP A 42 -7.59 -5.83 -5.47
C TRP A 42 -6.31 -5.76 -4.63
N TRP A 43 -6.43 -5.97 -3.33
CA TRP A 43 -5.32 -5.88 -2.40
C TRP A 43 -4.41 -7.11 -2.50
N ARG A 44 -3.19 -6.90 -3.03
CA ARG A 44 -2.24 -7.97 -3.35
C ARG A 44 -1.52 -8.59 -2.14
N PHE A 45 -1.69 -8.08 -0.92
CA PHE A 45 -0.95 -8.57 0.25
C PHE A 45 -1.84 -9.25 1.30
N GLY A 46 -1.47 -10.45 1.73
CA GLY A 46 -2.22 -11.19 2.75
C GLY A 46 -1.90 -12.67 2.75
N ASP A 47 -2.77 -13.45 3.38
CA ASP A 47 -2.53 -14.85 3.71
C ASP A 47 -3.24 -15.83 2.75
N ARG A 48 -3.86 -15.31 1.68
CA ARG A 48 -4.51 -16.14 0.65
C ARG A 48 -3.52 -16.62 -0.42
N GLU A 49 -3.90 -17.66 -1.14
CA GLU A 49 -3.10 -18.28 -2.21
C GLU A 49 -2.77 -17.31 -3.36
N ASP A 50 -3.67 -16.36 -3.66
CA ASP A 50 -3.53 -15.34 -4.70
C ASP A 50 -2.76 -14.09 -4.23
N GLN A 51 -2.31 -14.05 -2.99
CA GLN A 51 -1.69 -12.89 -2.36
C GLN A 51 -0.21 -13.09 -2.05
N VAL A 52 0.51 -11.97 -2.03
CA VAL A 52 1.89 -11.91 -1.54
C VAL A 52 1.84 -11.83 -0.01
N PRO A 53 2.50 -12.76 0.71
CA PRO A 53 2.51 -12.73 2.16
C PRO A 53 3.22 -11.49 2.69
N TYR A 54 2.76 -10.99 3.84
CA TYR A 54 3.48 -9.94 4.55
C TYR A 54 4.83 -10.46 5.03
N VAL A 55 5.88 -9.68 4.82
CA VAL A 55 7.18 -9.95 5.43
C VAL A 55 7.19 -9.34 6.82
N MET A 56 7.60 -10.10 7.83
CA MET A 56 7.67 -9.62 9.21
C MET A 56 9.03 -8.99 9.49
N ALA A 57 9.02 -7.71 9.86
CA ALA A 57 10.18 -7.01 10.43
C ALA A 57 9.94 -6.84 11.94
N GLY A 58 10.44 -7.78 12.74
CA GLY A 58 10.04 -7.92 14.14
C GLY A 58 8.54 -8.24 14.25
N THR A 59 7.78 -7.42 14.96
CA THR A 59 6.30 -7.55 15.09
C THR A 59 5.52 -6.81 14.01
N THR A 60 6.21 -6.09 13.11
CA THR A 60 5.56 -5.24 12.10
C THR A 60 5.44 -5.96 10.77
N ARG A 61 4.23 -5.94 10.19
CA ARG A 61 3.96 -6.40 8.82
C ARG A 61 4.49 -5.40 7.81
N THR A 62 5.25 -5.89 6.85
CA THR A 62 5.80 -5.11 5.74
C THR A 62 5.38 -5.71 4.39
N MET A 63 5.41 -4.86 3.37
CA MET A 63 5.02 -5.13 2.00
C MET A 63 6.18 -4.80 1.08
N GLU A 64 6.44 -5.63 0.08
CA GLU A 64 7.45 -5.33 -0.93
C GLU A 64 7.04 -4.07 -1.70
N THR A 65 7.94 -3.10 -1.77
CA THR A 65 7.61 -1.74 -2.21
C THR A 65 7.26 -1.67 -3.70
N GLY A 66 7.91 -2.46 -4.54
CA GLY A 66 7.65 -2.51 -5.98
C GLY A 66 6.22 -2.98 -6.29
N ILE A 67 5.81 -4.12 -5.72
CA ILE A 67 4.47 -4.70 -5.83
C ILE A 67 3.44 -3.75 -5.24
N PHE A 68 3.74 -3.14 -4.09
CA PHE A 68 2.87 -2.16 -3.46
C PHE A 68 2.62 -0.96 -4.38
N ILE A 69 3.66 -0.36 -4.95
CA ILE A 69 3.52 0.77 -5.88
C ILE A 69 2.81 0.35 -7.17
N ALA A 70 3.17 -0.81 -7.74
CA ALA A 70 2.56 -1.31 -8.97
C ALA A 70 1.04 -1.48 -8.80
N MET A 71 0.60 -2.05 -7.67
CA MET A 71 -0.83 -2.22 -7.34
C MET A 71 -1.61 -0.88 -7.34
N PHE A 72 -0.99 0.22 -6.90
CA PHE A 72 -1.60 1.56 -6.92
C PHE A 72 -1.48 2.27 -8.27
N ARG A 73 -0.50 1.90 -9.11
CA ARG A 73 -0.37 2.42 -10.48
C ARG A 73 -1.35 1.77 -11.46
N ASP A 74 -1.57 0.46 -11.31
CA ASP A 74 -2.45 -0.33 -12.19
C ASP A 74 -3.94 -0.06 -11.92
N GLY A 75 -4.28 0.46 -10.73
CA GLY A 75 -5.65 0.71 -10.30
C GLY A 75 -6.14 2.15 -10.55
N PRO A 76 -7.46 2.40 -10.43
CA PRO A 76 -7.96 3.77 -10.33
C PRO A 76 -7.28 4.47 -9.14
N ARG A 77 -6.99 5.78 -9.26
CA ARG A 77 -6.44 6.56 -8.14
C ARG A 77 -7.38 6.46 -6.93
N ARG A 78 -6.89 5.86 -5.84
CA ARG A 78 -7.62 5.65 -4.60
C ARG A 78 -6.98 6.47 -3.50
N GLY A 79 -7.70 7.44 -2.96
CA GLY A 79 -7.22 8.28 -1.88
C GLY A 79 -7.71 9.70 -2.08
N GLY A 80 -8.51 10.15 -1.12
CA GLY A 80 -9.21 11.42 -1.11
C GLY A 80 -10.10 11.43 0.13
N ARG A 81 -10.13 12.56 0.84
CA ARG A 81 -11.00 12.77 1.99
C ARG A 81 -12.46 12.79 1.51
N GLY A 82 -13.10 11.63 1.52
CA GLY A 82 -14.52 11.45 1.17
C GLY A 82 -14.84 11.59 -0.32
N ARG A 83 -15.23 10.49 -0.96
CA ARG A 83 -16.28 10.60 -1.99
C ARG A 83 -17.61 10.37 -1.27
N LYS A 84 -18.35 11.47 -1.12
CA LYS A 84 -19.82 11.46 -1.02
C LYS A 84 -20.41 10.79 -2.25
#